data_AF-A0A6A4DN49-F1
#
_entry.id   AF-A0A6A4DN49-F1
#
_cell.length_a   1.000
_cell.length_b   1.000
_cell.length_c   1.000
_cell.angle_alpha   90.00
_cell.angle_beta   90.00
_cell.angle_gamma   90.00
#
_symmetry.space_group_name_H-M   'P 1'
#
loop_
_entity.id
_entity.type
_entity.pdbx_description
1 polymer ?
#
loop_
_entity_poly.entity_id
_entity_poly.type
_entity_poly.pdbx_seq_one_letter_code
_entity_poly.pdbx_strand_id
1 'polypeptide(L)'
;MMDNAHTSESDAPFAPGAERALDASNRGYRLLVKMGWRSGSGLGKDAQGVVEPVKMKENLVCLGLGKAEEYDKVTQLATSERRKLDAEVAETAEQAAEREARGAQQEQLKAEVRSMQAAFYCADCRKQYKAVTEMEKHLSSYDHHHTKRLKELQTQKRRGGSEQQQSAKRRREQQQEELVLQRRIAAQVKKEKEPTATAAAAAVQSAATPGFSFGGGMKMGSKKSAKKALGTVPSAFANAFSK
;
A
#
# COMPACT_ATOMS: atom_id res chain seq x y z
N MET A 1 -62.16 -40.64 -24.41
CA MET A 1 -60.76 -40.84 -23.96
C MET A 1 -59.92 -40.94 -25.23
N MET A 2 -59.24 -39.92 -25.73
CA MET A 2 -58.83 -38.63 -25.16
C MET A 2 -58.94 -37.56 -26.25
N ASP A 3 -59.60 -36.45 -25.93
CA ASP A 3 -59.54 -35.22 -26.71
C ASP A 3 -58.14 -34.62 -26.55
N ASN A 4 -57.37 -34.55 -27.64
CA ASN A 4 -56.06 -33.88 -27.65
C ASN A 4 -56.19 -32.58 -28.44
N ALA A 5 -56.76 -31.57 -27.79
CA ALA A 5 -56.82 -30.20 -28.29
C ALA A 5 -55.40 -29.60 -28.30
N HIS A 6 -54.76 -29.59 -29.47
CA HIS A 6 -53.66 -28.66 -29.72
C HIS A 6 -54.26 -27.27 -29.85
N THR A 7 -54.05 -26.46 -28.80
CA THR A 7 -54.34 -25.04 -28.75
C THR A 7 -53.57 -24.32 -29.86
N SER A 8 -54.28 -23.88 -30.89
CA SER A 8 -53.79 -23.01 -31.96
C SER A 8 -53.64 -21.59 -31.41
N GLU A 9 -52.55 -21.35 -30.70
CA GLU A 9 -52.18 -20.03 -30.19
C GLU A 9 -50.88 -19.61 -30.90
N SER A 10 -50.97 -19.10 -32.13
CA SER A 10 -49.97 -18.22 -32.79
C SER A 10 -50.16 -18.08 -34.31
N ASP A 11 -51.37 -17.80 -34.81
CA ASP A 11 -51.53 -17.20 -36.15
C ASP A 11 -51.48 -15.66 -36.07
N ALA A 12 -50.50 -15.12 -35.32
CA ALA A 12 -50.19 -13.70 -35.41
C ALA A 12 -49.33 -13.51 -36.67
N PRO A 13 -49.75 -12.72 -37.67
CA PRO A 13 -48.92 -12.44 -38.82
C PRO A 13 -47.64 -11.76 -38.34
N PHE A 14 -46.51 -12.47 -38.48
CA PHE A 14 -45.19 -11.94 -38.17
C PHE A 14 -44.95 -10.69 -39.02
N ALA A 15 -44.82 -9.53 -38.35
CA ALA A 15 -44.54 -8.26 -39.01
C ALA A 15 -43.04 -8.19 -39.33
N PRO A 16 -42.63 -8.10 -40.61
CA PRO A 16 -41.22 -7.97 -40.96
C PRO A 16 -40.63 -6.69 -40.34
N GLY A 17 -39.36 -6.74 -39.92
CA GLY A 17 -38.66 -5.55 -39.43
C GLY A 17 -38.78 -4.38 -40.42
N ALA A 18 -39.44 -3.31 -39.98
CA ALA A 18 -39.85 -2.17 -40.81
C ALA A 18 -38.69 -1.42 -41.49
N GLU A 19 -37.44 -1.68 -41.07
CA GLU A 19 -36.25 -0.98 -41.55
C GLU A 19 -35.93 -1.28 -43.03
N ARG A 20 -36.44 -2.38 -43.62
CA ARG A 20 -36.07 -2.78 -44.99
C ARG A 20 -37.14 -3.56 -45.77
N ALA A 21 -38.41 -3.36 -45.47
CA ALA A 21 -39.49 -3.94 -46.28
C ALA A 21 -39.48 -3.34 -47.70
N LEU A 22 -39.63 -4.19 -48.73
CA LEU A 22 -39.75 -3.71 -50.11
C LEU A 22 -41.08 -2.96 -50.27
N ASP A 23 -41.02 -1.73 -50.75
CA ASP A 23 -42.22 -0.94 -51.05
C ASP A 23 -43.05 -1.57 -52.20
N ALA A 24 -44.36 -1.36 -52.16
CA ALA A 24 -45.29 -1.90 -53.14
C ALA A 24 -45.07 -1.37 -54.58
N SER A 25 -44.39 -0.24 -54.74
CA SER A 25 -44.00 0.32 -56.04
C SER A 25 -42.93 -0.52 -56.74
N ASN A 26 -42.11 -1.26 -55.98
CA ASN A 26 -41.00 -2.03 -56.51
C ASN A 26 -41.48 -3.09 -57.52
N ARG A 27 -40.82 -3.16 -58.69
CA ARG A 27 -41.18 -4.12 -59.75
C ARG A 27 -41.08 -5.57 -59.28
N GLY A 28 -40.07 -5.89 -58.47
CA GLY A 28 -39.87 -7.21 -57.89
C GLY A 28 -40.99 -7.59 -56.90
N TYR A 29 -41.39 -6.65 -56.04
CA TYR A 29 -42.52 -6.85 -55.13
C TYR A 29 -43.81 -7.19 -55.90
N ARG A 30 -44.13 -6.42 -56.93
CA ARG A 30 -45.32 -6.66 -57.78
C ARG A 30 -45.27 -8.00 -58.51
N LEU A 31 -44.09 -8.44 -58.94
CA LEU A 31 -43.92 -9.74 -59.60
C LEU A 31 -44.13 -10.90 -58.62
N LEU A 32 -43.55 -10.81 -57.42
CA LEU A 32 -43.71 -11.82 -56.37
C LEU A 32 -45.19 -11.98 -55.99
N VAL A 33 -45.91 -10.87 -55.77
CA VAL A 33 -47.35 -10.90 -55.46
C VAL A 33 -48.15 -11.57 -56.58
N LYS A 34 -47.84 -11.31 -57.85
CA LYS A 34 -48.50 -11.97 -59.00
C LYS A 34 -48.24 -13.48 -59.07
N MET A 35 -47.11 -13.93 -58.53
CA MET A 35 -46.77 -15.36 -58.44
C MET A 35 -47.36 -16.03 -57.18
N GLY A 36 -48.22 -15.32 -56.42
CA GLY A 36 -48.90 -15.85 -55.26
C GLY A 36 -48.16 -15.67 -53.93
N TRP A 37 -47.02 -14.96 -53.93
CA TRP A 37 -46.34 -14.60 -52.68
C TRP A 37 -47.13 -13.54 -51.91
N ARG A 38 -47.20 -13.68 -50.58
CA ARG A 38 -47.87 -12.74 -49.69
C ARG A 38 -46.84 -12.01 -48.84
N SER A 39 -47.02 -10.70 -48.66
CA SER A 39 -46.13 -9.89 -47.81
C SER A 39 -46.06 -10.48 -46.39
N GLY A 40 -44.84 -10.64 -45.87
CA GLY A 40 -44.58 -11.23 -44.55
C GLY A 40 -44.52 -12.77 -44.52
N SER A 41 -44.85 -13.45 -45.63
CA SER A 41 -44.76 -14.90 -45.74
C SER A 41 -43.38 -15.36 -46.23
N GLY A 42 -42.85 -16.43 -45.63
CA GLY A 42 -41.70 -17.14 -46.17
C GLY A 42 -42.01 -17.75 -47.54
N LEU A 43 -40.97 -17.99 -48.35
CA LEU A 43 -41.10 -18.71 -49.63
C LEU A 43 -41.11 -20.23 -49.41
N GLY A 44 -41.75 -20.98 -50.31
CA GLY A 44 -41.82 -22.44 -50.25
C GLY A 44 -43.26 -22.95 -50.24
N LYS A 45 -43.43 -24.28 -50.38
CA LYS A 45 -44.75 -24.93 -50.46
C LYS A 45 -45.61 -24.64 -49.22
N ASP A 46 -44.98 -24.64 -48.05
CA ASP A 46 -45.62 -24.46 -46.75
C ASP A 46 -45.18 -23.13 -46.10
N ALA A 47 -44.72 -22.17 -46.91
CA ALA A 47 -44.19 -20.87 -46.47
C ALA A 47 -43.00 -20.96 -45.47
N GLN A 48 -42.21 -22.03 -45.55
CA GLN A 48 -41.14 -22.35 -44.59
C GLN A 48 -39.84 -21.53 -44.74
N GLY A 49 -39.72 -20.72 -45.79
CA GLY A 49 -38.50 -19.97 -46.10
C GLY A 49 -38.23 -18.84 -45.10
N VAL A 50 -36.96 -18.50 -44.93
CA VAL A 50 -36.54 -17.38 -44.07
C VAL A 50 -37.13 -16.07 -44.60
N VAL A 51 -37.88 -15.37 -43.77
CA VAL A 51 -38.56 -14.10 -44.11
C VAL A 51 -37.56 -12.95 -44.20
N GLU A 52 -36.59 -12.91 -43.29
CA GLU A 52 -35.57 -11.85 -43.24
C GLU A 52 -34.30 -12.27 -44.00
N PRO A 53 -33.69 -11.36 -44.78
CA PRO A 53 -32.40 -11.62 -45.41
C PRO A 53 -31.34 -11.99 -44.37
N VAL A 54 -30.59 -13.07 -44.63
CA VAL A 54 -29.48 -13.51 -43.76
C VAL A 54 -28.41 -12.42 -43.72
N LYS A 55 -28.13 -11.89 -42.53
CA LYS A 55 -27.06 -10.91 -42.31
C LYS A 55 -25.72 -11.63 -42.32
N MET A 56 -24.92 -11.37 -43.36
CA MET A 56 -23.53 -11.85 -43.40
C MET A 56 -22.67 -10.94 -42.52
N LYS A 57 -21.86 -11.53 -41.63
CA LYS A 57 -20.81 -10.79 -40.93
C LYS A 57 -19.69 -10.49 -41.94
N GLU A 58 -19.20 -9.26 -41.93
CA GLU A 58 -18.06 -8.88 -42.78
C GLU A 58 -16.79 -9.60 -42.31
N ASN A 59 -16.16 -10.34 -43.21
CA ASN A 59 -14.90 -11.01 -42.91
C ASN A 59 -13.77 -10.03 -43.19
N LEU A 60 -13.23 -9.44 -42.12
CA LEU A 60 -12.00 -8.67 -42.21
C LEU A 60 -10.83 -9.67 -42.44
N VAL A 61 -10.38 -9.79 -43.70
CA VAL A 61 -9.45 -10.81 -44.21
C VAL A 61 -8.13 -10.93 -43.42
N CYS A 62 -7.77 -9.89 -42.65
CA CYS A 62 -6.54 -9.83 -41.87
C CYS A 62 -6.71 -10.16 -40.37
N LEU A 63 -7.93 -10.45 -39.91
CA LEU A 63 -8.21 -10.75 -38.50
C LEU A 63 -8.52 -12.24 -38.32
N GLY A 64 -7.93 -12.83 -37.28
CA GLY A 64 -8.29 -14.18 -36.85
C GLY A 64 -9.76 -14.26 -36.44
N LEU A 65 -10.36 -15.44 -36.59
CA LEU A 65 -11.73 -15.71 -36.14
C LEU A 65 -11.89 -15.32 -34.66
N GLY A 66 -12.94 -14.57 -34.34
CA GLY A 66 -13.24 -14.07 -32.98
C GLY A 66 -12.54 -12.76 -32.59
N LYS A 67 -11.49 -12.32 -33.28
CA LYS A 67 -10.75 -11.11 -32.91
C LYS A 67 -11.55 -9.82 -33.15
N ALA A 68 -12.35 -9.79 -34.21
CA ALA A 68 -13.25 -8.65 -34.49
C ALA A 68 -14.24 -8.41 -33.34
N GLU A 69 -14.87 -9.49 -32.83
CA GLU A 69 -15.84 -9.38 -31.73
C GLU A 69 -15.19 -8.91 -30.41
N GLU A 70 -13.92 -9.27 -30.18
CA GLU A 70 -13.14 -8.76 -29.06
C GLU A 70 -12.88 -7.25 -29.21
N TYR A 71 -12.46 -6.80 -30.40
CA TYR A 71 -12.25 -5.38 -30.67
C TYR A 71 -13.52 -4.56 -30.52
N ASP A 72 -14.67 -5.08 -30.97
CA ASP A 72 -15.96 -4.43 -30.79
C ASP A 72 -16.31 -4.27 -29.31
N LYS A 73 -16.13 -5.32 -28.51
CA LYS A 73 -16.35 -5.27 -27.05
C LYS A 73 -15.43 -4.26 -26.38
N VAL A 74 -14.15 -4.26 -26.73
CA VAL A 74 -13.17 -3.30 -26.18
C VAL A 74 -13.55 -1.87 -26.57
N THR A 75 -13.96 -1.66 -27.83
CA THR A 75 -14.40 -0.36 -28.33
C THR A 75 -15.67 0.10 -27.63
N GLN A 76 -16.65 -0.79 -27.45
CA GLN A 76 -17.88 -0.51 -26.72
C GLN A 76 -17.59 -0.16 -25.26
N LEU A 77 -16.73 -0.91 -24.55
CA LEU A 77 -16.35 -0.60 -23.17
C LEU A 77 -15.58 0.72 -23.06
N ALA A 78 -14.76 1.05 -24.05
CA ALA A 78 -14.02 2.31 -24.09
C ALA A 78 -14.92 3.52 -24.43
N THR A 79 -16.01 3.30 -25.16
CA THR A 79 -16.93 4.35 -25.62
C THR A 79 -18.22 4.44 -24.80
N SER A 80 -18.54 3.42 -24.00
CA SER A 80 -19.79 3.35 -23.22
C SER A 80 -19.89 4.45 -22.18
N GLU A 81 -18.75 4.91 -21.65
CA GLU A 81 -18.72 5.98 -20.67
C GLU A 81 -17.95 7.18 -21.20
N ARG A 82 -18.58 8.36 -21.17
CA ARG A 82 -17.84 9.61 -21.29
C ARG A 82 -16.80 9.62 -20.18
N ARG A 83 -15.53 9.89 -20.52
CA ARG A 83 -14.46 10.13 -19.54
C ARG A 83 -14.96 11.18 -18.53
N LYS A 84 -15.26 10.73 -17.31
CA LYS A 84 -15.77 11.59 -16.24
C LYS A 84 -14.72 12.66 -15.94
N LEU A 85 -15.19 13.89 -15.75
CA LEU A 85 -14.31 15.01 -15.40
C LEU A 85 -13.82 14.82 -13.96
N ASP A 86 -12.61 15.31 -13.66
CA ASP A 86 -11.98 15.14 -12.34
C ASP A 86 -12.84 15.67 -11.18
N ALA A 87 -13.80 16.58 -11.45
CA ALA A 87 -14.76 17.11 -10.47
C ALA A 87 -15.89 16.13 -10.11
N GLU A 88 -16.29 15.22 -11.00
CA GLU A 88 -17.26 14.15 -10.74
C GLU A 88 -16.60 12.92 -10.10
N VAL A 89 -15.27 12.79 -10.29
CA VAL A 89 -14.41 11.77 -9.68
C VAL A 89 -13.75 12.31 -8.40
N ALA A 90 -14.18 13.48 -7.90
CA ALA A 90 -13.75 13.97 -6.60
C ALA A 90 -14.08 12.91 -5.56
N GLU A 91 -13.03 12.19 -5.14
CA GLU A 91 -13.07 11.00 -4.32
C GLU A 91 -14.10 11.16 -3.22
N THR A 92 -15.18 10.38 -3.30
CA THR A 92 -16.08 10.29 -2.16
C THR A 92 -15.23 9.83 -0.97
N ALA A 93 -15.55 10.30 0.25
CA ALA A 93 -14.78 9.92 1.44
C ALA A 93 -14.66 8.39 1.59
N GLU A 94 -15.62 7.65 1.02
CA GLU A 94 -15.66 6.20 0.92
C GLU A 94 -14.62 5.61 -0.06
N GLN A 95 -14.41 6.20 -1.23
CA GLN A 95 -13.37 5.77 -2.19
C GLN A 95 -11.95 6.06 -1.67
N ALA A 96 -11.78 7.17 -0.97
CA ALA A 96 -10.52 7.48 -0.28
C ALA A 96 -10.24 6.46 0.84
N ALA A 97 -11.25 6.14 1.65
CA ALA A 97 -11.16 5.12 2.69
C ALA A 97 -10.88 3.72 2.11
N GLU A 98 -11.47 3.36 0.97
CA GLU A 98 -11.18 2.09 0.29
C GLU A 98 -9.75 2.03 -0.26
N ARG A 99 -9.23 3.14 -0.83
CA ARG A 99 -7.82 3.21 -1.24
C ARG A 99 -6.89 3.06 -0.05
N GLU A 100 -7.18 3.75 1.06
CA GLU A 100 -6.40 3.65 2.29
C GLU A 100 -6.46 2.23 2.87
N ALA A 101 -7.63 1.59 2.88
CA ALA A 101 -7.80 0.20 3.31
C ALA A 101 -7.04 -0.77 2.40
N ARG A 102 -7.08 -0.58 1.08
CA ARG A 102 -6.30 -1.37 0.12
C ARG A 102 -4.80 -1.15 0.30
N GLY A 103 -4.38 0.08 0.60
CA GLY A 103 -3.01 0.42 0.95
C GLY A 103 -2.56 -0.29 2.23
N ALA A 104 -3.37 -0.22 3.28
CA ALA A 104 -3.12 -0.88 4.56
C ALA A 104 -3.04 -2.41 4.41
N GLN A 105 -3.94 -3.01 3.64
CA GLN A 105 -3.91 -4.45 3.33
C GLN A 105 -2.64 -4.83 2.55
N GLN A 106 -2.23 -4.03 1.56
CA GLN A 106 -0.98 -4.26 0.83
C GLN A 106 0.24 -4.16 1.73
N GLU A 107 0.26 -3.24 2.69
CA GLU A 107 1.35 -3.11 3.66
C GLU A 107 1.39 -4.30 4.63
N GLN A 108 0.22 -4.77 5.09
CA GLN A 108 0.12 -5.98 5.92
C GLN A 108 0.61 -7.21 5.17
N LEU A 109 0.16 -7.42 3.94
CA LEU A 109 0.63 -8.53 3.09
C LEU A 109 2.14 -8.45 2.83
N LYS A 110 2.68 -7.26 2.55
CA LYS A 110 4.12 -7.07 2.39
C LYS A 110 4.90 -7.37 3.68
N ALA A 111 4.37 -6.97 4.84
CA ALA A 111 4.97 -7.26 6.13
C ALA A 111 4.97 -8.76 6.45
N GLU A 112 3.86 -9.44 6.14
CA GLU A 112 3.73 -10.90 6.29
C GLU A 112 4.68 -11.64 5.35
N VAL A 113 4.73 -11.27 4.07
CA VAL A 113 5.69 -11.84 3.12
C VAL A 113 7.12 -11.61 3.59
N ARG A 114 7.44 -10.43 4.14
CA ARG A 114 8.77 -10.15 4.71
C ARG A 114 9.05 -11.01 5.95
N SER A 115 8.05 -11.25 6.79
CA SER A 115 8.13 -12.17 7.94
C SER A 115 8.41 -13.61 7.48
N MET A 116 7.67 -14.10 6.48
CA MET A 116 7.87 -15.44 5.91
C MET A 116 9.25 -15.57 5.26
N GLN A 117 9.68 -14.55 4.52
CA GLN A 117 10.98 -14.53 3.86
C GLN A 117 12.16 -14.34 4.84
N ALA A 118 11.92 -13.89 6.08
CA ALA A 118 12.97 -13.73 7.09
C ALA A 118 13.60 -15.06 7.49
N ALA A 119 12.87 -16.18 7.40
CA ALA A 119 13.41 -17.52 7.60
C ALA A 119 14.51 -17.87 6.58
N PHE A 120 14.46 -17.28 5.38
CA PHE A 120 15.44 -17.47 4.31
C PHE A 120 16.50 -16.36 4.26
N TYR A 121 16.70 -15.62 5.36
CA TYR A 121 17.73 -14.59 5.44
C TYR A 121 18.92 -15.02 6.32
N CYS A 122 20.14 -14.91 5.78
CA CYS A 122 21.36 -15.07 6.57
C CYS A 122 21.89 -13.71 7.04
N ALA A 123 21.85 -13.46 8.35
CA ALA A 123 22.31 -12.19 8.95
C ALA A 123 23.84 -11.99 8.95
N ASP A 124 24.61 -13.07 8.82
CA ASP A 124 26.08 -13.01 8.81
C ASP A 124 26.61 -12.65 7.43
N CYS A 125 25.99 -13.17 6.39
CA CYS A 125 26.38 -12.92 5.01
C CYS A 125 25.52 -11.85 4.31
N ARG A 126 24.43 -11.38 4.94
CA ARG A 126 23.45 -10.43 4.40
C ARG A 126 22.87 -10.89 3.04
N LYS A 127 22.51 -12.17 2.96
CA LYS A 127 21.96 -12.80 1.76
C LYS A 127 20.56 -13.32 2.01
N GLN A 128 19.65 -13.02 1.09
CA GLN A 128 18.28 -13.55 1.04
C GLN A 128 18.26 -14.72 0.07
N TYR A 129 17.73 -15.86 0.51
CA TYR A 129 17.59 -17.07 -0.29
C TYR A 129 16.13 -17.25 -0.69
N LYS A 130 15.89 -17.86 -1.86
CA LYS A 130 14.52 -18.06 -2.36
C LYS A 130 13.97 -19.45 -2.04
N ALA A 131 14.87 -20.43 -1.84
CA ALA A 131 14.53 -21.81 -1.58
C ALA A 131 15.23 -22.33 -0.32
N VAL A 132 14.58 -23.29 0.36
CA VAL A 132 15.12 -23.99 1.54
C VAL A 132 16.46 -24.64 1.23
N THR A 133 16.57 -25.35 0.10
CA THR A 133 17.79 -26.06 -0.30
C THR A 133 18.96 -25.12 -0.60
N GLU A 134 18.70 -23.91 -1.07
CA GLU A 134 19.73 -22.89 -1.30
C GLU A 134 20.26 -22.34 0.02
N MET A 135 19.37 -22.10 0.99
CA MET A 135 19.73 -21.72 2.34
C MET A 135 20.56 -22.81 3.04
N GLU A 136 20.17 -24.07 2.97
CA GLU A 136 20.91 -25.19 3.58
C GLU A 136 22.32 -25.35 2.98
N LYS A 137 22.45 -25.22 1.65
CA LYS A 137 23.75 -25.21 0.98
C LYS A 137 24.62 -24.05 1.43
N HIS A 138 24.03 -22.87 1.61
CA HIS A 138 24.76 -21.73 2.15
C HIS A 138 25.22 -21.98 3.60
N LEU A 139 24.32 -22.46 4.47
CA LEU A 139 24.63 -22.72 5.87
C LEU A 139 25.71 -23.78 6.06
N SER A 140 25.80 -24.76 5.15
CA SER A 140 26.84 -25.79 5.16
C SER A 140 28.14 -25.39 4.42
N SER A 141 28.14 -24.26 3.72
CA SER A 141 29.33 -23.80 2.98
C SER A 141 30.46 -23.37 3.92
N TYR A 142 31.69 -23.69 3.54
CA TYR A 142 32.91 -23.36 4.30
C TYR A 142 33.02 -21.86 4.58
N ASP A 143 32.75 -21.01 3.58
CA ASP A 143 32.82 -19.55 3.70
C ASP A 143 31.81 -18.99 4.72
N HIS A 144 30.62 -19.58 4.80
CA HIS A 144 29.62 -19.19 5.79
C HIS A 144 30.09 -19.52 7.21
N HIS A 145 30.59 -20.74 7.43
CA HIS A 145 31.12 -21.15 8.74
C HIS A 145 32.31 -20.31 9.19
N HIS A 146 33.21 -19.96 8.27
CA HIS A 146 34.35 -19.11 8.59
C HIS A 146 33.93 -17.69 8.94
N THR A 147 33.05 -17.08 8.14
CA THR A 147 32.52 -15.74 8.40
C THR A 147 31.78 -15.69 9.75
N LYS A 148 30.98 -16.72 10.04
CA LYS A 148 30.27 -16.87 11.31
C LYS A 148 31.24 -16.94 12.49
N ARG A 149 32.26 -17.82 12.43
CA ARG A 149 33.26 -17.97 13.50
C ARG A 149 34.08 -16.69 13.72
N LEU A 150 34.48 -15.99 12.66
CA LEU A 150 35.20 -14.72 12.77
C LEU A 150 34.36 -13.64 13.44
N LYS A 151 33.08 -13.53 13.06
CA LYS A 151 32.15 -12.56 13.64
C LYS A 151 31.82 -12.89 15.10
N GLU A 152 31.71 -14.17 15.45
CA GLU A 152 31.53 -14.64 16.83
C GLU A 152 32.74 -14.28 17.70
N LEU A 153 33.96 -14.54 17.22
CA LEU A 153 35.20 -14.13 17.91
C LEU A 153 35.27 -12.61 18.11
N GLN A 154 34.93 -11.84 17.09
CA GLN A 154 34.89 -10.38 17.19
C GLN A 154 33.83 -9.89 18.19
N THR A 155 32.68 -10.56 18.24
CA THR A 155 31.59 -10.24 19.18
C THR A 155 31.96 -10.59 20.61
N GLN A 156 32.55 -11.77 20.85
CA GLN A 156 33.05 -12.18 22.15
C GLN A 156 34.15 -11.23 22.65
N LYS A 157 35.08 -10.81 21.79
CA LYS A 157 36.12 -9.83 22.16
C LYS A 157 35.53 -8.47 22.56
N ARG A 158 34.51 -7.99 21.86
CA ARG A 158 33.81 -6.73 22.20
C ARG A 158 33.00 -6.86 23.50
N ARG A 159 32.30 -7.98 23.69
CA ARG A 159 31.51 -8.25 24.90
C ARG A 159 32.38 -8.43 26.14
N GLY A 160 33.47 -9.19 26.04
CA GLY A 160 34.43 -9.37 27.13
C GLY A 160 35.06 -8.05 27.58
N GLY A 161 35.38 -7.15 26.64
CA GLY A 161 35.82 -5.79 26.98
C GLY A 161 34.72 -4.96 27.66
N SER A 162 33.47 -5.06 27.20
CA SER A 162 32.35 -4.32 27.78
C SER A 162 31.87 -4.86 29.13
N GLU A 163 31.93 -6.17 29.40
CA GLU A 163 31.55 -6.75 30.70
C GLU A 163 32.57 -6.39 31.79
N GLN A 164 33.86 -6.44 31.48
CA GLN A 164 34.89 -5.97 32.42
C GLN A 164 34.76 -4.47 32.68
N GLN A 165 34.45 -3.68 31.65
CA GLN A 165 34.25 -2.24 31.78
C GLN A 165 32.93 -1.88 32.50
N GLN A 166 31.84 -2.63 32.27
CA GLN A 166 30.56 -2.46 32.94
C GLN A 166 30.60 -2.95 34.39
N SER A 167 31.26 -4.07 34.68
CA SER A 167 31.46 -4.54 36.06
C SER A 167 32.35 -3.61 36.86
N ALA A 168 33.44 -3.09 36.27
CA ALA A 168 34.27 -2.06 36.90
C ALA A 168 33.49 -0.76 37.15
N LYS A 169 32.63 -0.34 36.21
CA LYS A 169 31.76 0.83 36.38
C LYS A 169 30.72 0.61 37.49
N ARG A 170 30.03 -0.53 37.49
CA ARG A 170 29.03 -0.89 38.51
C ARG A 170 29.67 -1.00 39.91
N ARG A 171 30.91 -1.50 40.00
CA ARG A 171 31.66 -1.56 41.26
C ARG A 171 32.09 -0.17 41.75
N ARG A 172 32.46 0.76 40.86
CA ARG A 172 32.76 2.17 41.20
C ARG A 172 31.52 2.92 41.68
N GLU A 173 30.37 2.70 41.04
CA GLU A 173 29.08 3.29 41.45
C GLU A 173 28.67 2.80 42.85
N GLN A 174 28.78 1.49 43.12
CA GLN A 174 28.53 0.92 44.45
C GLN A 174 29.44 1.52 45.53
N GLN A 175 30.74 1.66 45.26
CA GLN A 175 31.68 2.29 46.19
C GLN A 175 31.33 3.76 46.48
N GLN A 176 30.87 4.50 45.46
CA GLN A 176 30.44 5.89 45.66
C GLN A 176 29.19 5.98 46.53
N GLU A 177 28.20 5.12 46.32
CA GLU A 177 26.99 5.07 47.14
C GLU A 177 27.30 4.72 48.60
N GLU A 178 28.18 3.73 48.83
CA GLU A 178 28.60 3.32 50.17
C GLU A 178 29.33 4.45 50.91
N LEU A 179 30.22 5.18 50.22
CA LEU A 179 30.90 6.35 50.80
C LEU A 179 29.94 7.48 51.13
N VAL A 180 28.93 7.73 50.29
CA VAL A 180 27.89 8.74 50.56
C VAL A 180 27.03 8.33 51.77
N LEU A 181 26.66 7.05 51.85
CA LEU A 181 25.91 6.51 52.99
C LEU A 181 26.72 6.63 54.29
N GLN A 182 28.01 6.26 54.27
CA GLN A 182 28.90 6.35 55.41
C GLN A 182 29.07 7.81 55.88
N ARG A 183 29.22 8.77 54.95
CA ARG A 183 29.27 10.20 55.28
C ARG A 183 27.99 10.70 55.94
N ARG A 184 26.83 10.20 55.52
CA ARG A 184 25.52 10.54 56.10
C ARG A 184 25.38 10.01 57.53
N ILE A 185 25.77 8.76 57.78
CA ILE A 185 25.77 8.15 59.12
C ILE A 185 26.73 8.90 60.05
N ALA A 186 27.95 9.23 59.59
CA ALA A 186 28.91 10.00 60.38
C ALA A 186 28.41 11.40 60.74
N ALA A 187 27.62 12.05 59.87
CA ALA A 187 27.00 13.34 60.17
C ALA A 187 25.86 13.23 61.20
N GLN A 188 25.14 12.11 61.24
CA GLN A 188 24.12 11.84 62.26
C GLN A 188 24.76 11.56 63.63
N VAL A 189 25.80 10.74 63.70
CA VAL A 189 26.55 10.49 64.95
C VAL A 189 27.18 11.77 65.51
N LYS A 190 27.64 12.67 64.65
CA LYS A 190 28.10 14.00 65.08
C LYS A 190 26.98 14.88 65.63
N LYS A 191 25.75 14.77 65.11
CA LYS A 191 24.58 15.48 65.63
C LYS A 191 24.07 14.92 66.96
N GLU A 192 24.20 13.62 67.19
CA GLU A 192 23.78 12.98 68.45
C GLU A 192 24.78 13.18 69.60
N LYS A 193 25.98 13.72 69.33
CA LYS A 193 27.02 13.98 70.35
C LYS A 193 27.04 15.39 70.95
N GLU A 194 26.07 16.26 70.66
CA GLU A 194 25.92 17.56 71.35
C GLU A 194 24.72 17.56 72.32
N PRO A 195 24.92 17.89 73.62
CA PRO A 195 23.84 18.18 74.54
C PRO A 195 23.43 19.66 74.53
N THR A 196 22.21 19.90 75.01
CA THR A 196 21.45 21.16 75.06
C THR A 196 21.92 22.19 76.10
N ALA A 197 21.87 23.49 75.78
CA ALA A 197 21.60 24.60 76.72
C ALA A 197 21.21 25.90 75.98
N THR A 198 20.28 26.66 76.57
CA THR A 198 19.53 27.82 76.02
C THR A 198 20.16 29.22 76.23
N ALA A 199 19.89 30.09 75.25
CA ALA A 199 19.60 31.55 75.28
C ALA A 199 20.63 32.60 75.78
N ALA A 200 21.04 33.52 74.89
CA ALA A 200 20.57 34.93 74.78
C ALA A 200 21.65 35.95 74.28
N ALA A 201 21.23 36.78 73.31
CA ALA A 201 21.60 38.16 72.96
C ALA A 201 23.05 38.56 72.57
N ALA A 202 23.23 39.05 71.33
CA ALA A 202 23.51 40.47 71.01
C ALA A 202 23.92 40.72 69.52
N ALA A 203 23.29 41.76 68.93
CA ALA A 203 23.79 42.75 67.97
C ALA A 203 24.64 42.37 66.72
N VAL A 204 23.99 42.45 65.55
CA VAL A 204 24.19 43.43 64.45
C VAL A 204 25.57 43.64 63.78
N GLN A 205 25.55 43.43 62.46
CA GLN A 205 26.23 44.10 61.32
C GLN A 205 27.43 43.46 60.57
N SER A 206 27.15 43.26 59.27
CA SER A 206 27.93 43.63 58.07
C SER A 206 29.05 42.75 57.52
N ALA A 207 28.76 42.23 56.33
CA ALA A 207 29.58 42.22 55.10
C ALA A 207 31.06 41.83 55.15
N ALA A 208 31.41 40.71 54.51
CA ALA A 208 32.35 40.65 53.38
C ALA A 208 32.57 39.19 52.93
N THR A 209 32.56 38.98 51.61
CA THR A 209 33.09 37.80 50.92
C THR A 209 34.62 37.71 51.07
N PRO A 210 35.20 36.50 50.96
CA PRO A 210 35.84 36.09 49.70
C PRO A 210 35.39 34.67 49.31
N GLY A 211 35.19 34.29 48.06
CA GLY A 211 36.08 34.54 46.94
C GLY A 211 37.17 33.47 46.88
N PHE A 212 36.82 32.21 46.61
CA PHE A 212 37.77 31.25 46.03
C PHE A 212 37.15 30.59 44.79
N SER A 213 37.84 30.82 43.68
CA SER A 213 37.49 30.47 42.30
C SER A 213 38.21 29.19 41.91
N PHE A 214 37.47 28.23 41.37
CA PHE A 214 37.97 27.17 40.50
C PHE A 214 36.76 26.78 39.62
N GLY A 215 36.63 27.16 38.35
CA GLY A 215 37.62 27.05 37.28
C GLY A 215 37.15 25.94 36.32
N GLY A 216 36.34 26.30 35.31
CA GLY A 216 35.90 25.42 34.22
C GLY A 216 34.41 25.05 34.31
N GLY A 217 33.47 25.54 33.52
CA GLY A 217 33.56 26.13 32.19
C GLY A 217 33.45 25.05 31.12
N MET A 218 32.23 24.57 30.82
CA MET A 218 31.87 23.91 29.54
C MET A 218 30.35 23.79 29.34
N LYS A 219 29.76 24.85 28.76
CA LYS A 219 28.85 24.86 27.60
C LYS A 219 27.74 23.80 27.51
N MET A 220 26.55 24.11 28.06
CA MET A 220 25.28 23.52 27.61
C MET A 220 24.79 24.26 26.36
N GLY A 221 25.04 23.67 25.20
CA GLY A 221 24.53 24.16 23.92
C GLY A 221 23.11 23.62 23.66
N SER A 222 22.11 24.48 23.87
CA SER A 222 20.77 24.33 23.31
C SER A 222 20.82 24.19 21.79
N LYS A 223 20.30 23.09 21.24
CA LYS A 223 19.93 23.06 19.82
C LYS A 223 18.44 23.37 19.68
N LYS A 224 18.20 24.57 19.14
CA LYS A 224 16.91 25.08 18.69
C LYS A 224 16.31 24.18 17.61
N SER A 225 15.01 23.97 17.70
CA SER A 225 14.13 23.48 16.65
C SER A 225 14.02 24.52 15.54
N ALA A 226 14.50 24.17 14.34
CA ALA A 226 14.32 24.98 13.14
C ALA A 226 13.06 24.50 12.40
N LYS A 227 11.98 25.28 12.50
CA LYS A 227 10.88 25.25 11.53
C LYS A 227 11.45 25.73 10.19
N LYS A 228 11.44 24.87 9.17
CA LYS A 228 11.73 25.29 7.79
C LYS A 228 10.39 25.46 7.07
N ALA A 229 10.17 26.69 6.63
CA ALA A 229 9.02 27.13 5.88
C ALA A 229 8.91 26.45 4.51
N LEU A 230 7.67 26.34 4.04
CA LEU A 230 7.28 25.96 2.69
C LEU A 230 8.08 26.75 1.66
N GLY A 231 8.75 26.04 0.76
CA GLY A 231 9.24 26.58 -0.49
C GLY A 231 8.18 26.32 -1.57
N THR A 232 7.50 27.39 -1.98
CA THR A 232 6.68 27.45 -3.19
C THR A 232 7.54 27.12 -4.40
N VAL A 233 7.21 26.05 -5.11
CA VAL A 233 7.82 25.71 -6.40
C VAL A 233 7.04 26.48 -7.48
N PRO A 234 7.66 27.34 -8.30
CA PRO A 234 6.94 28.01 -9.38
C PRO A 234 6.58 27.02 -10.49
N SER A 235 5.30 27.03 -10.85
CA SER A 235 4.70 26.31 -11.99
C SER A 235 5.45 26.63 -13.29
N ALA A 236 5.93 25.59 -13.98
CA ALA A 236 6.56 25.67 -15.29
C ALA A 236 5.56 25.43 -16.45
N PHE A 237 4.30 25.86 -16.29
CA PHE A 237 3.34 25.95 -17.39
C PHE A 237 2.96 27.41 -17.63
N ALA A 238 3.85 28.14 -18.31
CA ALA A 238 3.49 29.38 -18.96
C ALA A 238 2.87 29.04 -20.31
N ASN A 239 1.60 29.41 -20.49
CA ASN A 239 0.89 29.37 -21.77
C ASN A 239 1.63 30.21 -22.82
N ALA A 240 2.13 29.56 -23.87
CA ALA A 240 2.77 30.21 -25.01
C ALA A 240 1.83 30.28 -26.23
N PHE A 241 0.55 30.64 -26.04
CA PHE A 241 -0.34 31.04 -27.14
C PHE A 241 -1.40 32.03 -26.63
N SER A 242 -1.10 33.32 -26.78
CA SER A 242 -2.06 34.42 -26.73
C SER A 242 -1.54 35.58 -27.58
N LYS A 243 -1.61 35.40 -28.90
CA LYS A 243 -2.17 36.32 -29.89
C LYS A 243 -2.16 35.66 -31.26
#